data_AF-A0A3B4WWH5-F1
#
_entry.id   AF-A0A3B4WWH5-F1
#
_cell.length_a   1.000
_cell.length_b   1.000
_cell.length_c   1.000
_cell.angle_alpha   90.00
_cell.angle_beta   90.00
_cell.angle_gamma   90.00
#
_symmetry.space_group_name_H-M   'P 1'
#
loop_
_entity.id
_entity.type
_entity.pdbx_description
1 polymer ?
#
loop_
_entity_poly.entity_id
_entity_poly.type
_entity_poly.pdbx_seq_one_letter_code
_entity_poly.pdbx_strand_id
1 'polypeptide(L)' 'MEYWRQCAMWLISCNVLPVNHRVTADTAQVFDLAQTLRDGVLLCQLLNNLRPHTINLKEINLRPQMSQVHTSFQL' A
#
# COMPACT_ATOMS: atom_id res chain seq x y z
N MET A 1 -21.62 -3.30 -1.52
CA MET A 1 -20.46 -3.32 -0.61
C MET A 1 -19.23 -2.93 -1.39
N GLU A 2 -18.44 -2.00 -0.88
CA GLU A 2 -17.18 -1.61 -1.52
C GLU A 2 -16.02 -2.42 -0.93
N TYR A 3 -15.61 -3.50 -1.60
CA TYR A 3 -14.54 -4.39 -1.11
C TYR A 3 -13.21 -3.66 -0.86
N TRP A 4 -12.94 -2.59 -1.61
CA TRP A 4 -11.74 -1.78 -1.40
C TRP A 4 -11.72 -1.09 -0.02
N ARG A 5 -12.87 -0.69 0.53
CA ARG A 5 -12.96 -0.15 1.89
C ARG A 5 -12.68 -1.22 2.94
N GLN A 6 -13.17 -2.43 2.74
CA GLN A 6 -12.85 -3.56 3.62
C GLN A 6 -11.35 -3.89 3.58
N CYS A 7 -10.74 -3.85 2.39
CA CYS A 7 -9.30 -4.00 2.23
C CYS A 7 -8.52 -2.91 2.99
N ALA A 8 -8.93 -1.64 2.88
CA ALA A 8 -8.32 -0.53 3.62
C ALA A 8 -8.39 -0.75 5.15
N MET A 9 -9.54 -1.20 5.67
CA MET A 9 -9.68 -1.53 7.10
C MET A 9 -8.79 -2.70 7.51
N TRP A 10 -8.65 -3.73 6.67
CA TRP A 10 -7.74 -4.85 6.94
C TRP A 10 -6.27 -4.41 6.97
N LEU A 11 -5.85 -3.53 6.05
CA LEU A 11 -4.49 -2.97 6.05
C LEU A 11 -4.17 -2.17 7.32
N ILE A 12 -5.18 -1.48 7.89
CA ILE A 12 -5.05 -0.81 9.19
C ILE A 12 -4.89 -1.84 10.31
N SER A 13 -5.72 -2.88 10.33
CA SER A 13 -5.60 -3.98 11.31
C SER A 13 -4.26 -4.71 11.22
N CYS A 14 -3.64 -4.76 10.04
CA CYS A 14 -2.29 -5.29 9.84
C CYS A 14 -1.18 -4.31 10.22
N ASN A 15 -1.47 -3.12 10.78
CA ASN A 15 -0.51 -2.06 11.10
C ASN A 15 0.32 -1.57 9.90
N VAL A 16 -0.25 -1.63 8.69
CA VAL A 16 0.39 -1.14 7.46
C VAL A 16 -0.02 0.31 7.16
N LEU A 17 -1.25 0.67 7.54
CA LEU A 17 -1.78 2.02 7.43
C LEU A 17 -2.21 2.54 8.81
N PRO A 18 -2.03 3.83 9.11
CA PRO A 18 -2.60 4.42 10.31
C PRO A 18 -4.12 4.50 10.22
N VAL A 19 -4.81 4.48 11.37
CA VAL A 19 -6.29 4.54 11.45
C VAL A 19 -6.86 5.80 10.78
N ASN A 20 -6.12 6.90 10.86
CA ASN A 20 -6.44 8.23 10.36
C ASN A 20 -5.87 8.48 8.94
N HIS A 21 -5.54 7.42 8.20
CA HIS A 21 -5.05 7.53 6.82
C HIS A 21 -6.12 8.08 5.87
N ARG A 22 -5.74 8.88 4.87
CA ARG A 22 -6.67 9.51 3.90
C ARG A 22 -7.67 8.56 3.21
N VAL A 23 -7.32 7.27 3.10
CA VAL A 23 -8.19 6.23 2.48
C VAL A 23 -9.40 5.87 3.34
N THR A 24 -9.43 6.29 4.62
CA THR A 24 -10.58 6.09 5.51
C THR A 24 -11.58 7.25 5.45
N ALA A 25 -11.26 8.34 4.76
CA ALA A 25 -12.18 9.46 4.60
C ALA A 25 -13.45 9.05 3.82
N ASP A 26 -14.57 9.69 4.11
CA ASP A 26 -15.83 9.44 3.41
C ASP A 26 -15.71 9.75 1.92
N THR A 27 -14.94 10.78 1.57
CA THR A 27 -14.66 11.22 0.20
C THR A 27 -13.61 10.40 -0.53
N ALA A 28 -12.97 9.43 0.14
CA ALA A 28 -11.91 8.62 -0.47
C ALA A 28 -12.48 7.73 -1.58
N GLN A 29 -11.68 7.55 -2.64
CA GLN A 29 -11.99 6.69 -3.77
C GLN A 29 -11.03 5.50 -3.81
N VAL A 30 -11.42 4.44 -4.53
CA VAL A 30 -10.55 3.27 -4.76
C VAL A 30 -9.18 3.65 -5.34
N PHE A 31 -9.11 4.74 -6.11
CA PHE A 31 -7.87 5.24 -6.68
C PHE A 31 -6.89 5.75 -5.60
N ASP A 32 -7.37 6.33 -4.50
CA ASP A 32 -6.51 6.75 -3.38
C ASP A 32 -5.81 5.55 -2.72
N LEU A 33 -6.54 4.44 -2.57
CA LEU A 33 -5.97 3.19 -2.09
C LEU A 33 -4.94 2.63 -3.08
N ALA A 34 -5.28 2.61 -4.38
CA ALA A 34 -4.36 2.16 -5.42
C ALA A 34 -3.07 2.99 -5.46
N GLN A 35 -3.17 4.32 -5.36
CA GLN A 35 -2.00 5.20 -5.27
C GLN A 35 -1.16 4.93 -4.02
N THR A 36 -1.81 4.67 -2.90
CA THR A 36 -1.15 4.38 -1.62
C THR A 36 -0.33 3.09 -1.68
N LEU A 37 -0.79 2.09 -2.45
CA LEU A 37 -0.11 0.81 -2.62
C LEU A 37 0.83 0.77 -3.84
N ARG A 38 0.85 1.82 -4.66
CA ARG A 38 1.43 1.83 -6.01
C ARG A 38 2.92 1.52 -6.05
N ASP A 39 3.67 2.00 -5.07
CA ASP A 39 5.12 1.78 -5.00
C ASP A 39 5.51 0.41 -4.44
N GLY A 40 4.54 -0.38 -3.98
CA GLY A 40 4.74 -1.72 -3.43
C GLY A 40 5.39 -1.76 -2.05
N VAL A 41 5.82 -0.63 -1.48
CA VAL A 41 6.50 -0.58 -0.18
C VAL A 41 5.56 -1.08 0.93
N LEU A 42 4.32 -0.59 0.94
CA LEU A 42 3.32 -1.02 1.93
C LEU A 42 2.93 -2.49 1.79
N LEU A 43 2.94 -3.03 0.57
CA LEU A 43 2.69 -4.46 0.35
C LEU A 43 3.83 -5.31 0.91
N CYS A 44 5.06 -4.83 0.82
CA CYS A 44 6.20 -5.51 1.41
C CYS A 44 6.17 -5.46 2.96
N GLN A 45 5.77 -4.31 3.51
CA GLN A 45 5.56 -4.16 4.95
C GLN A 45 4.45 -5.07 5.45
N LEU A 46 3.33 -5.16 4.72
CA LEU A 46 2.23 -6.08 5.01
C LEU A 46 2.72 -7.52 5.19
N LEU A 47 3.52 -8.02 4.23
CA LEU A 47 4.05 -9.38 4.30
C LEU A 47 4.91 -9.61 5.55
N ASN A 48 5.72 -8.63 5.92
CA ASN A 48 6.53 -8.70 7.15
C ASN A 48 5.71 -8.61 8.44
N ASN A 49 4.59 -7.88 8.42
CA ASN A 49 3.67 -7.80 9.56
C ASN A 49 2.90 -9.12 9.76
N LEU A 50 2.55 -9.80 8.67
CA LEU A 50 1.89 -11.12 8.73
C LEU A 50 2.87 -12.23 9.11
N ARG A 51 4.10 -12.17 8.61
CA ARG A 51 5.16 -13.12 8.94
C ARG A 51 6.51 -12.38 8.99
N PRO A 52 7.15 -12.32 10.17
CA PRO A 52 8.45 -11.69 10.31
C PRO A 52 9.48 -12.25 9.34
N HIS A 53 10.35 -11.38 8.82
CA HIS A 53 11.46 -11.73 7.92
C HIS A 53 11.04 -12.35 6.57
N THR A 54 9.81 -12.12 6.10
CA THR A 54 9.36 -12.57 4.77
C THR A 54 10.08 -11.84 3.64
N ILE A 55 10.31 -10.54 3.80
CA ILE A 55 11.07 -9.74 2.84
C ILE A 55 12.14 -8.91 3.56
N ASN A 56 13.36 -8.93 3.04
CA ASN A 56 14.42 -8.05 3.46
C ASN A 56 14.16 -6.62 2.96
N LEU A 57 13.63 -5.74 3.83
CA LEU A 57 13.33 -4.34 3.48
C LEU A 57 14.56 -3.55 2.99
N LYS A 58 15.79 -4.03 3.23
CA LYS A 58 17.02 -3.41 2.73
C LYS A 58 17.25 -3.63 1.23
N GLU A 59 16.65 -4.68 0.66
CA GLU A 59 16.68 -4.98 -0.78
C GLU A 59 15.55 -4.28 -1.53
N ILE A 60 14.57 -3.74 -0.80
CA ILE A 60 13.49 -2.95 -1.36
C ILE A 60 13.95 -1.50 -1.42
N ASN A 61 13.80 -0.87 -2.59
CA ASN A 61 14.02 0.56 -2.74
C ASN A 61 12.92 1.35 -2.00
N LEU A 62 13.08 1.54 -0.68
CA LEU A 62 12.17 2.27 0.21
C LEU A 62 12.06 3.77 -0.12
N ARG A 63 12.91 4.27 -1.03
CA ARG A 63 12.84 5.60 -1.61
C ARG A 63 12.78 5.47 -3.13
N PRO A 64 11.58 5.31 -3.73
CA PRO A 64 11.42 5.69 -5.12
C PRO A 64 11.47 7.22 -5.17
N GLN A 65 12.66 7.83 -5.03
CA GLN A 65 12.88 9.23 -5.37
C GLN A 65 12.73 9.35 -6.89
N MET A 66 11.48 9.41 -7.37
CA MET A 66 11.13 9.52 -8.77
C MET A 66 11.93 8.59 -9.71
N SER A 67 12.18 7.34 -9.33
CA SER A 67 12.58 6.34 -10.32
C SER A 67 11.30 5.85 -11.01
N GLN A 68 10.80 6.65 -11.96
CA GLN A 68 9.91 6.11 -12.99
C GLN A 68 10.71 5.08 -13.78
N VAL A 69 10.65 3.81 -13.39
CA VAL A 69 10.79 2.75 -14.38
C VAL A 69 9.46 2.79 -15.13
N HIS A 70 9.42 3.56 -16.20
CA HIS A 70 8.25 3.79 -17.05
C HIS A 70 7.89 2.46 -17.73
N THR A 71 7.21 1.57 -17.00
CA THR A 71 6.47 0.48 -17.63
C THR A 71 5.14 1.07 -18.02
N SER A 72 5.06 1.46 -19.29
CA SER A 72 3.83 1.78 -20.00
C SER A 72 2.83 0.63 -19.81
N PHE A 73 1.99 0.72 -18.79
CA PHE A 73 0.69 0.08 -18.84
C PHE A 73 -0.24 1.07 -19.53
N GLN A 74 -0.24 1.01 -20.87
CA GLN A 74 -1.38 1.45 -21.66
C GLN A 74 -2.56 0.56 -21.26
N LEU A 75 -3.59 1.19 -20.69
CA LEU A 75 -4.97 0.78 -20.91
C LEU A 75 -5.47 1.50 -22.16
#